data_AF-A0A392S3C7-F1
#
_entry.id   AF-A0A392S3C7-F1
#
_cell.length_a   1.000
_cell.length_b   1.000
_cell.length_c   1.000
_cell.angle_alpha   90.00
_cell.angle_beta   90.00
_cell.angle_gamma   90.00
#
_symmetry.space_group_name_H-M   'P 1'
#
loop_
_entity.id
_entity.type
_entity.pdbx_description
1 polymer ?
#
loop_
_entity_poly.entity_id
_entity_poly.type
_entity_poly.pdbx_seq_one_letter_code
_entity_poly.pdbx_strand_id
1 'polypeptide(L)'
;MNVWSQVIPVQSRGLYFMGEAQQWFSFNLKNYVPWSWSGGWCEFWAVACHCLWSWRNKELFEEDFARPSNPVQVIMQKVKEYGDASRLNG
;
A
#
# COMPACT_ATOMS: atom_id res chain seq x y z
N MET A 1 -7.66 -9.78 -6.77
CA MET A 1 -6.95 -8.72 -7.55
C MET A 1 -5.65 -8.34 -6.83
N ASN A 2 -4.57 -8.10 -7.57
CA ASN A 2 -3.29 -7.66 -7.00
C ASN A 2 -3.31 -6.13 -6.83
N VAL A 3 -3.08 -5.64 -5.60
CA VAL A 3 -3.04 -4.18 -5.28
C VAL A 3 -1.97 -3.48 -6.11
N TRP A 4 -0.77 -4.05 -6.15
CA TRP A 4 0.39 -3.44 -6.79
C TRP A 4 0.22 -3.30 -8.30
N SER A 5 -0.42 -4.26 -8.96
CA SER A 5 -0.70 -4.17 -10.40
C SER A 5 -1.63 -3.01 -10.77
N GLN A 6 -2.47 -2.54 -9.84
CA GLN A 6 -3.40 -1.43 -10.09
C GLN A 6 -2.75 -0.06 -9.89
N VAL A 7 -1.76 0.03 -8.99
CA VAL A 7 -1.17 1.32 -8.58
C VAL A 7 0.22 1.57 -9.15
N ILE A 8 0.95 0.52 -9.53
CA ILE A 8 2.29 0.68 -10.11
C ILE A 8 2.16 0.91 -11.62
N PRO A 9 2.66 2.05 -12.15
CA PRO A 9 2.71 2.32 -13.58
C PRO A 9 3.44 1.21 -14.33
N VAL A 10 2.97 0.87 -15.53
CA VAL A 10 3.50 -0.26 -16.32
C VAL A 10 5.02 -0.17 -16.50
N GLN A 11 5.54 1.02 -16.78
CA GLN A 11 6.97 1.30 -16.96
C GLN A 11 7.82 1.03 -15.71
N SER A 12 7.23 1.08 -14.51
CA SER A 12 7.94 0.86 -13.25
C SER A 12 7.82 -0.57 -12.72
N ARG A 13 6.98 -1.41 -13.34
CA ARG A 13 6.69 -2.77 -12.87
C ARG A 13 7.90 -3.69 -12.89
N GLY A 14 8.79 -3.57 -13.88
CA GLY A 14 10.02 -4.37 -13.94
C GLY A 14 10.88 -4.14 -12.70
N LEU A 15 11.20 -2.86 -12.42
CA LEU A 15 11.96 -2.48 -11.23
C LEU A 15 11.24 -2.87 -9.93
N TYR A 16 9.91 -2.72 -9.90
CA TYR A 16 9.12 -3.01 -8.70
C TYR A 16 9.02 -4.51 -8.37
N PHE A 17 8.76 -5.36 -9.37
CA PHE A 17 8.50 -6.80 -9.15
C PHE A 17 9.73 -7.68 -9.30
N MET A 18 10.79 -7.22 -9.97
CA MET A 18 12.00 -8.00 -10.22
C MET A 18 13.23 -7.47 -9.45
N GLY A 19 13.12 -6.29 -8.83
CA GLY A 19 14.20 -5.73 -8.01
C GLY A 19 14.42 -6.52 -6.71
N GLU A 20 15.64 -6.47 -6.19
CA GLU A 20 15.94 -7.03 -4.87
C GLU A 20 15.28 -6.22 -3.74
N ALA A 21 15.22 -6.79 -2.53
CA ALA A 21 14.55 -6.17 -1.39
C ALA A 21 15.06 -4.73 -1.11
N GLN A 22 16.37 -4.50 -1.14
CA GLN A 22 16.94 -3.17 -0.89
C GLN A 22 16.52 -2.14 -1.95
N GLN A 23 16.49 -2.55 -3.21
CA GLN A 23 15.99 -1.73 -4.33
C GLN A 23 14.51 -1.44 -4.16
N TRP A 24 13.72 -2.44 -3.73
CA TRP A 24 12.30 -2.28 -3.47
C TRP A 24 12.01 -1.28 -2.34
N PHE A 25 12.72 -1.36 -1.22
CA PHE A 25 12.60 -0.36 -0.14
C PHE A 25 13.00 1.03 -0.62
N SER A 26 14.14 1.15 -1.29
CA SER A 26 14.63 2.42 -1.82
C SER A 26 13.65 3.03 -2.83
N PHE A 27 13.05 2.19 -3.68
CA PHE A 27 12.09 2.60 -4.69
C PHE A 27 10.88 3.30 -4.05
N ASN A 28 10.35 2.70 -2.98
CA ASN A 28 9.14 3.17 -2.32
C ASN A 28 9.39 4.36 -1.38
N LEU A 29 10.47 4.32 -0.59
CA LEU A 29 10.79 5.38 0.37
C LEU A 29 11.15 6.70 -0.31
N LYS A 30 11.79 6.65 -1.48
CA LYS A 30 12.20 7.84 -2.23
C LYS A 30 11.10 8.41 -3.14
N ASN A 31 9.87 7.89 -3.06
CA ASN A 31 8.72 8.37 -3.85
C ASN A 31 8.98 8.42 -5.37
N TYR A 32 9.64 7.41 -5.94
CA TYR A 32 9.93 7.38 -7.39
C TYR A 32 8.69 7.08 -8.26
N VAL A 33 7.58 6.66 -7.65
CA VAL A 33 6.32 6.46 -8.38
C VAL A 33 5.63 7.81 -8.52
N PRO A 34 5.30 8.24 -9.76
CA PRO A 34 4.39 9.35 -9.96
C PRO A 34 3.05 9.05 -9.28
N TRP A 35 2.74 9.80 -8.23
CA TRP A 35 1.56 9.60 -7.42
C TRP A 35 0.59 10.76 -7.60
N SER A 36 -0.63 10.44 -8.04
CA SER A 36 -1.65 11.45 -8.37
C SER A 36 -2.71 11.63 -7.29
N TRP A 37 -2.64 10.86 -6.21
CA TRP A 37 -3.62 10.90 -5.12
C TRP A 37 -3.12 11.73 -3.95
N SER A 38 -4.04 12.13 -3.06
CA SER A 38 -3.69 12.89 -1.85
C SER A 38 -2.79 12.05 -0.93
N GLY A 39 -1.70 12.66 -0.45
CA GLY A 39 -0.68 12.00 0.38
C GLY A 39 0.58 11.63 -0.42
N GLY A 40 1.57 11.07 0.25
CA GLY A 40 2.80 10.57 -0.36
C GLY A 40 2.69 9.12 -0.82
N TRP A 41 3.40 8.76 -1.89
CA TRP A 41 3.52 7.36 -2.32
C TRP A 41 4.09 6.47 -1.20
N CYS A 42 5.09 6.95 -0.46
CA CYS A 42 5.70 6.23 0.64
C CYS A 42 4.69 5.91 1.76
N GLU A 43 3.78 6.85 2.04
CA GLU A 43 2.70 6.66 3.03
C GLU A 43 1.73 5.58 2.54
N PHE A 44 1.28 5.69 1.29
CA PHE A 44 0.43 4.66 0.68
C PHE A 44 1.10 3.29 0.72
N TRP A 45 2.36 3.19 0.31
CA TRP A 45 3.11 1.94 0.31
C TRP A 45 3.22 1.33 1.71
N ALA A 46 3.54 2.13 2.72
CA ALA A 46 3.64 1.66 4.11
C ALA A 46 2.29 1.12 4.61
N VAL A 47 1.20 1.86 4.36
CA VAL A 47 -0.16 1.44 4.76
C VAL A 47 -0.62 0.21 3.96
N ALA A 48 -0.29 0.13 2.68
CA ALA A 48 -0.60 -1.03 1.84
C ALA A 48 0.10 -2.29 2.36
N CYS A 49 1.39 -2.22 2.70
CA CYS A 49 2.14 -3.32 3.30
C CYS A 49 1.49 -3.80 4.60
N HIS A 50 1.14 -2.87 5.50
CA HIS A 50 0.45 -3.18 6.75
C HIS A 50 -0.91 -3.87 6.52
N CYS A 51 -1.73 -3.34 5.59
CA CYS A 51 -3.03 -3.92 5.27
C CYS A 51 -2.89 -5.32 4.65
N LEU A 52 -1.99 -5.50 3.69
CA LEU A 52 -1.78 -6.78 3.02
C LEU A 52 -1.29 -7.85 4.01
N TRP A 53 -0.37 -7.51 4.91
CA TRP A 53 0.06 -8.39 6.00
C TRP A 53 -1.10 -8.74 6.93
N SER A 54 -1.85 -7.74 7.40
CA SER A 54 -2.99 -7.95 8.30
C SER A 54 -4.06 -8.83 7.67
N TRP A 55 -4.46 -8.56 6.42
CA TRP A 55 -5.44 -9.38 5.70
C TRP A 55 -4.94 -10.80 5.47
N ARG A 56 -3.66 -10.98 5.13
CA ARG A 56 -3.08 -12.32 4.98
C ARG A 56 -3.17 -13.13 6.27
N ASN A 57 -2.96 -12.49 7.42
CA ASN A 57 -3.08 -13.15 8.73
C ASN A 57 -4.55 -13.44 9.06
N LYS A 58 -5.46 -12.50 8.82
CA LYS A 58 -6.89 -12.74 9.03
C LYS A 58 -7.42 -13.89 8.16
N GLU A 59 -7.02 -13.95 6.89
CA GLU A 59 -7.31 -15.06 5.98
C GLU A 59 -6.82 -16.43 6.49
N LEU A 60 -5.82 -16.47 7.38
CA LEU A 60 -5.31 -17.72 7.96
C LEU A 60 -6.01 -18.13 9.26
N PHE A 61 -6.49 -17.17 10.03
CA PHE A 61 -6.87 -17.37 11.43
C PHE A 61 -8.32 -16.98 11.75
N GLU A 62 -9.03 -16.33 10.83
CA GLU A 62 -10.42 -15.91 10.99
C GLU A 62 -11.26 -16.59 9.88
N GLU A 63 -12.11 -17.56 10.25
CA GLU A 63 -12.88 -18.37 9.29
C GLU A 63 -13.81 -17.53 8.39
N ASP A 64 -14.37 -16.45 8.92
CA ASP A 64 -15.32 -15.58 8.21
C ASP A 64 -14.66 -14.38 7.51
N PHE A 65 -13.33 -14.27 7.55
CA PHE A 65 -12.67 -13.10 6.97
C PHE A 65 -12.56 -13.21 5.45
N ALA A 66 -13.18 -12.26 4.76
CA ALA A 66 -12.97 -12.02 3.34
C ALA A 66 -12.20 -10.70 3.12
N ARG A 67 -11.21 -10.73 2.24
CA ARG A 67 -10.51 -9.51 1.80
C ARG A 67 -11.48 -8.53 1.15
N PRO A 68 -11.29 -7.20 1.30
CA PRO A 68 -12.12 -6.22 0.62
C PRO A 68 -12.17 -6.42 -0.90
N SER A 69 -13.34 -6.15 -1.49
CA SER A 69 -13.55 -6.21 -2.94
C SER A 69 -12.78 -5.14 -3.72
N ASN A 70 -12.59 -3.96 -3.11
CA ASN A 70 -11.72 -2.89 -3.61
C ASN A 70 -10.60 -2.56 -2.61
N PRO A 71 -9.52 -3.37 -2.57
CA PRO A 71 -8.44 -3.19 -1.60
C PRO A 71 -7.75 -1.82 -1.68
N VAL A 72 -7.57 -1.28 -2.88
CA VAL A 72 -6.87 -0.01 -3.10
C VAL A 72 -7.64 1.14 -2.47
N GLN A 73 -8.97 1.17 -2.65
CA GLN A 73 -9.82 2.18 -2.02
C GLN A 73 -9.78 2.10 -0.49
N VAL A 74 -9.79 0.89 0.08
CA VAL A 74 -9.71 0.70 1.54
C VAL A 74 -8.36 1.17 2.08
N ILE A 75 -7.25 0.89 1.39
CA ILE A 75 -5.92 1.36 1.77
C ILE A 75 -5.88 2.89 1.75
N MET A 76 -6.42 3.53 0.70
CA MET A 76 -6.47 4.98 0.60
C MET A 76 -7.26 5.63 1.72
N GLN A 77 -8.40 5.04 2.07
CA GLN A 77 -9.19 5.49 3.19
C GLN A 77 -8.39 5.42 4.50
N LYS A 78 -7.61 4.35 4.71
CA LYS A 78 -6.72 4.22 5.87
C LYS A 78 -5.57 5.22 5.88
N VAL A 79 -4.97 5.53 4.73
CA VAL A 79 -3.94 6.58 4.62
C VAL A 79 -4.51 7.92 5.10
N LYS A 80 -5.73 8.26 4.66
CA LYS A 80 -6.43 9.47 5.09
C LYS A 80 -6.70 9.46 6.59
N GLU A 81 -7.24 8.37 7.12
CA GLU A 81 -7.53 8.23 8.56
C GLU A 81 -6.27 8.37 9.43
N TYR A 82 -5.15 7.79 9.03
CA TYR A 82 -3.89 7.96 9.76
C TYR A 82 -3.35 9.39 9.66
N GLY A 83 -3.47 10.03 8.49
CA GLY A 83 -3.11 11.43 8.32
C GLY A 83 -3.94 12.37 9.21
N ASP A 84 -5.26 12.15 9.27
CA ASP A 84 -6.18 12.93 10.10
C ASP A 84 -5.89 12.69 11.60
N ALA A 85 -5.72 11.44 12.03
CA ALA A 85 -5.38 11.12 13.42
C ALA A 85 -4.03 11.71 13.87
N SER A 86 -3.04 11.74 12.98
CA SER A 86 -1.72 12.34 13.27
C SER A 86 -1.80 13.85 13.51
N ARG A 87 -2.75 14.54 12.87
CA ARG A 87 -2.97 15.99 13.02
C ARG A 87 -3.73 16.35 14.30
N LEU A 88 -4.56 15.44 14.81
CA LEU A 88 -5.32 15.64 16.05
C LEU A 88 -4.46 15.45 17.32
N ASN A 89 -3.36 14.71 17.19
CA ASN A 89 -2.43 14.41 18.29
C ASN A 89 -1.20 15.34 18.30
N GLY A 90 -1.14 16.32 17.39
CA GLY A 90 -0.02 17.24 17.21
C GLY A 90 -0.26 18.63 17.78
#